data_AF-A0A3D5SVT5-F1
#
_entry.id   AF-A0A3D5SVT5-F1
#
_cell.length_a   1.000
_cell.length_b   1.000
_cell.length_c   1.000
_cell.angle_alpha   90.00
_cell.angle_beta   90.00
_cell.angle_gamma   90.00
#
_symmetry.space_group_name_H-M   'P 1'
#
loop_
_entity.id
_entity.type
_entity.pdbx_description
1 polymer ?
#
loop_
_entity_poly.entity_id
_entity_poly.type
_entity_poly.pdbx_seq_one_letter_code
_entity_poly.pdbx_strand_id
1 'polypeptide(L)'
;NTYGTGCFMLAHTGAQPLASNAGLLTTCAARSSDDPEYALEGSVFVAGAAVQWLRDALGILDSAAQVEALAAQVEDSGGVVFVPAFTGLGAPYWDASARGTIVGLTRGTGRAHLCRAVLEAIACQSAELAQSMRSHGAGMRE
;
A
#
# COMPACT_ATOMS: atom_id res chain seq x y z
N ASN A 1 -1.76 7.08 -8.17
CA ASN A 1 -1.16 6.20 -7.14
C ASN A 1 0.18 5.73 -7.65
N THR A 2 1.25 5.86 -6.87
CA THR A 2 2.60 5.47 -7.29
C THR A 2 3.06 4.24 -6.50
N TYR A 3 3.55 3.21 -7.19
CA TYR A 3 4.02 1.96 -6.58
C TYR A 3 5.56 1.88 -6.68
N GLY A 4 6.24 2.04 -5.55
CA GLY A 4 7.69 1.91 -5.41
C GLY A 4 8.04 1.12 -4.15
N THR A 5 9.09 1.53 -3.42
CA THR A 5 9.43 0.93 -2.12
C THR A 5 8.23 0.94 -1.16
N GLY A 6 7.58 2.11 -1.06
CA GLY A 6 6.23 2.28 -0.51
C GLY A 6 5.22 2.58 -1.62
N CYS A 7 3.97 2.84 -1.23
CA CYS A 7 2.92 3.27 -2.13
C CYS A 7 2.30 4.58 -1.64
N PHE A 8 2.22 5.56 -2.53
CA PHE A 8 1.75 6.91 -2.20
C PHE A 8 0.64 7.31 -3.14
N MET A 9 -0.51 7.62 -2.56
CA MET A 9 -1.67 8.11 -3.27
C MET A 9 -1.83 9.59 -2.95
N LEU A 10 -1.97 10.42 -4.00
CA LEU A 10 -2.25 11.84 -3.87
C LEU A 10 -3.53 12.15 -4.65
N ALA A 11 -4.41 12.94 -4.04
CA ALA A 11 -5.60 13.47 -4.67
C ALA A 11 -5.58 15.00 -4.59
N HIS A 12 -5.56 15.65 -5.75
CA HIS A 12 -5.52 17.11 -5.86
C HIS A 12 -6.81 17.76 -5.30
N THR A 13 -6.67 18.79 -4.48
CA THR A 13 -7.78 19.49 -3.81
C THR A 13 -7.93 20.96 -4.23
N GLY A 14 -7.14 21.43 -5.20
CA GLY A 14 -7.18 22.83 -5.66
C GLY A 14 -6.43 23.79 -4.75
N ALA A 15 -6.81 25.07 -4.79
CA ALA A 15 -6.12 26.15 -4.07
C ALA A 15 -6.46 26.23 -2.57
N GLN A 16 -7.38 25.41 -2.08
CA GLN A 16 -7.76 25.38 -0.67
C GLN A 16 -7.27 24.07 -0.01
N PRO A 17 -6.52 24.14 1.10
CA PRO A 17 -6.10 22.96 1.81
C PRO A 17 -7.32 22.28 2.44
N LEU A 18 -7.51 21.00 2.15
CA LEU A 18 -8.57 20.20 2.73
C LEU A 18 -8.03 19.44 3.94
N ALA A 19 -8.48 19.80 5.15
CA ALA A 19 -8.13 19.07 6.36
C ALA A 19 -8.72 17.65 6.35
N SER A 20 -7.95 16.66 6.76
CA SER A 20 -8.40 15.27 6.87
C SER A 20 -8.73 14.88 8.30
N ASN A 21 -9.84 14.15 8.46
CA ASN A 21 -10.23 13.50 9.72
C ASN A 21 -10.08 11.96 9.66
N ALA A 22 -9.52 11.40 8.57
CA ALA A 22 -9.34 9.96 8.36
C ALA A 22 -7.87 9.52 8.27
N GLY A 23 -6.99 10.22 8.97
CA GLY A 23 -5.56 9.89 8.96
C GLY A 23 -4.92 10.05 7.59
N LEU A 24 -5.40 11.00 6.76
CA LEU A 24 -4.69 11.42 5.56
C LEU A 24 -3.91 12.70 5.85
N LEU A 25 -2.88 12.97 5.08
CA LEU A 25 -2.10 14.19 5.18
C LEU A 25 -2.65 15.24 4.21
N THR A 26 -2.77 16.48 4.66
CA THR A 26 -2.95 17.63 3.76
C THR A 26 -1.58 18.18 3.41
N THR A 27 -1.24 18.24 2.12
CA THR A 27 0.08 18.63 1.66
C THR A 27 0.01 19.64 0.51
N CYS A 28 1.10 20.37 0.28
CA CYS A 28 1.28 21.19 -0.91
C CYS A 28 1.58 20.26 -2.10
N ALA A 29 0.76 20.32 -3.15
CA ALA A 29 0.96 19.51 -4.35
C ALA A 29 2.02 20.13 -5.27
N ALA A 30 1.83 21.40 -5.63
CA ALA A 30 2.73 22.15 -6.49
C ALA A 30 2.47 23.65 -6.35
N ARG A 31 3.41 24.45 -6.87
CA ARG A 31 3.21 25.88 -7.08
C ARG A 31 3.75 26.24 -8.47
N SER A 32 2.83 26.52 -9.39
CA SER A 32 3.17 26.95 -10.76
C SER A 32 3.00 28.46 -10.97
N SER A 33 2.26 29.14 -10.07
CA SER A 33 2.03 30.59 -10.01
C SER A 33 2.26 31.11 -8.58
N ASP A 34 1.75 32.30 -8.23
CA ASP A 34 1.79 32.79 -6.84
C ASP A 34 0.90 31.96 -5.90
N ASP A 35 -0.11 31.27 -6.43
CA ASP A 35 -1.05 30.48 -5.64
C ASP A 35 -0.60 29.01 -5.51
N PRO A 36 -0.47 28.48 -4.28
CA PRO A 36 -0.18 27.06 -4.07
C PRO A 36 -1.41 26.18 -4.36
N GLU A 37 -1.17 25.01 -4.95
CA GLU A 37 -2.15 23.93 -5.08
C GLU A 37 -1.89 22.86 -4.01
N TYR A 38 -2.95 22.24 -3.51
CA TYR A 38 -2.91 21.29 -2.40
C TYR A 38 -3.36 19.89 -2.81
N ALA A 39 -2.99 18.89 -2.01
CA ALA A 39 -3.46 17.52 -2.16
C ALA A 39 -3.75 16.88 -0.80
N LEU A 40 -4.66 15.90 -0.82
CA LEU A 40 -4.70 14.86 0.20
C LEU A 40 -3.72 13.75 -0.17
N GLU A 41 -2.92 13.31 0.79
CA GLU A 41 -1.95 12.25 0.64
C GLU A 41 -2.26 11.09 1.60
N GLY A 42 -2.18 9.87 1.07
CA GLY A 42 -2.17 8.63 1.83
C GLY A 42 -0.88 7.87 1.55
N SER A 43 -0.22 7.42 2.61
CA SER A 43 1.13 6.84 2.54
C SER A 43 1.14 5.43 3.12
N VAL A 44 1.47 4.45 2.29
CA VAL A 44 1.76 3.06 2.66
C VAL A 44 3.28 2.88 2.62
N PHE A 45 3.89 2.62 3.77
CA PHE A 45 5.35 2.61 3.88
C PHE A 45 6.00 1.41 3.17
N VAL A 46 5.31 0.28 3.12
CA VAL A 46 5.85 -0.99 2.63
C VAL A 46 4.97 -1.52 1.51
N ALA A 47 5.43 -1.35 0.28
CA ALA A 47 4.83 -1.94 -0.92
C ALA A 47 5.86 -2.81 -1.66
N GLY A 48 6.64 -2.24 -2.59
CA GLY A 48 7.73 -2.95 -3.25
C GLY A 48 8.80 -3.48 -2.29
N ALA A 49 8.96 -2.85 -1.13
CA ALA A 49 9.80 -3.35 -0.05
C ALA A 49 9.36 -4.74 0.46
N ALA A 50 8.06 -5.07 0.42
CA ALA A 50 7.59 -6.41 0.75
C ALA A 50 8.04 -7.46 -0.27
N VAL A 51 8.03 -7.11 -1.56
CA VAL A 51 8.54 -7.98 -2.63
C VAL A 51 10.07 -8.14 -2.50
N GLN A 52 10.78 -7.06 -2.18
CA GLN A 52 12.22 -7.11 -1.89
C GLN A 52 12.51 -8.01 -0.68
N TRP A 53 11.69 -7.94 0.37
CA TRP A 53 11.83 -8.82 1.55
C TRP A 53 11.64 -10.31 1.20
N LEU A 54 10.68 -10.65 0.34
CA LEU A 54 10.53 -12.03 -0.16
C LEU A 54 11.81 -12.53 -0.87
N ARG A 55 12.47 -11.64 -1.63
CA ARG A 55 13.71 -11.96 -2.35
C ARG A 55 14.92 -12.04 -1.41
N ASP A 56 15.22 -10.95 -0.71
CA ASP A 56 16.50 -10.76 -0.02
C ASP A 56 16.54 -11.44 1.34
N ALA A 57 15.43 -11.41 2.08
CA ALA A 57 15.40 -11.90 3.46
C ALA A 57 14.85 -13.33 3.57
N LEU A 58 13.79 -13.65 2.82
CA LEU A 58 13.21 -15.00 2.85
C LEU A 58 13.79 -15.95 1.78
N GLY A 59 14.48 -15.43 0.77
CA GLY A 59 15.03 -16.25 -0.32
C GLY A 59 13.96 -17.00 -1.12
N ILE A 60 12.73 -16.51 -1.14
CA ILE A 60 11.60 -17.12 -1.87
C ILE A 60 11.72 -16.83 -3.37
N LEU A 61 12.28 -15.67 -3.72
CA LEU A 61 12.45 -15.17 -5.08
C LEU A 61 13.94 -15.03 -5.38
N ASP A 62 14.36 -15.38 -6.60
CA ASP A 62 15.67 -15.04 -7.14
C ASP A 62 15.71 -13.58 -7.61
N SER A 63 14.59 -13.07 -8.10
CA SER A 63 14.42 -11.67 -8.49
C SER A 63 13.02 -11.15 -8.20
N ALA A 64 12.89 -9.84 -7.96
CA ALA A 64 11.59 -9.24 -7.65
C ALA A 64 10.56 -9.43 -8.79
N ALA A 65 11.02 -9.51 -10.05
CA ALA A 65 10.15 -9.71 -11.22
C ALA A 65 9.45 -11.07 -11.24
N GLN A 66 9.94 -12.08 -10.51
CA GLN A 66 9.31 -13.41 -10.43
C GLN A 66 8.01 -13.41 -9.61
N VAL A 67 7.77 -12.39 -8.78
CA VAL A 67 6.63 -12.38 -7.84
C VAL A 67 5.29 -12.55 -8.54
N GLU A 68 5.10 -11.91 -9.70
CA GLU A 68 3.86 -11.97 -10.48
C GLU A 68 3.65 -13.37 -11.05
N ALA A 69 4.66 -13.92 -11.72
CA ALA A 69 4.59 -15.24 -12.32
C ALA A 69 4.38 -16.35 -11.27
N LEU A 70 4.92 -16.20 -10.06
CA LEU A 70 4.69 -17.14 -8.96
C LEU A 70 3.30 -16.98 -8.35
N ALA A 71 2.84 -15.75 -8.11
CA ALA A 71 1.50 -15.49 -7.61
C ALA A 71 0.42 -16.01 -8.58
N ALA A 72 0.67 -15.94 -9.89
CA ALA A 72 -0.22 -16.43 -10.93
C ALA A 72 -0.34 -17.97 -11.02
N GLN A 73 0.50 -18.74 -10.30
CA GLN A 73 0.40 -20.20 -10.26
C GLN A 73 -0.70 -20.70 -9.32
N VAL A 74 -1.28 -19.82 -8.51
CA VAL A 74 -2.39 -20.11 -7.62
C VAL A 74 -3.57 -19.20 -7.94
N GLU A 75 -4.78 -19.72 -7.77
CA GLU A 75 -6.03 -18.99 -8.00
C GLU A 75 -6.18 -17.83 -7.01
N ASP A 76 -5.87 -18.06 -5.74
CA ASP A 76 -5.94 -17.08 -4.66
C ASP A 76 -4.78 -17.27 -3.64
N SER A 77 -4.78 -16.46 -2.57
CA SER A 77 -3.80 -16.54 -1.49
C SER A 77 -3.98 -17.75 -0.57
N GLY A 78 -4.99 -18.60 -0.78
CA GLY A 78 -5.28 -19.77 0.04
C GLY A 78 -5.69 -19.41 1.47
N GLY A 79 -6.31 -18.24 1.65
CA GLY A 79 -6.67 -17.69 2.97
C GLY A 79 -5.51 -17.00 3.70
N VAL A 80 -4.32 -16.93 3.09
CA VAL A 80 -3.17 -16.25 3.67
C VAL A 80 -3.36 -14.74 3.57
N VAL A 81 -3.32 -14.07 4.71
CA VAL A 81 -3.34 -12.59 4.78
C VAL A 81 -2.00 -12.11 5.28
N PHE A 82 -1.45 -11.12 4.59
CA PHE A 82 -0.24 -10.43 4.98
C PHE A 82 -0.51 -8.97 5.29
N VAL A 83 -0.05 -8.51 6.45
CA VAL A 83 -0.04 -7.11 6.86
C VAL A 83 1.41 -6.63 6.85
N PRO A 84 1.86 -5.83 5.86
CA PRO A 84 3.26 -5.46 5.65
C PRO A 84 3.76 -4.34 6.59
N ALA A 85 3.47 -4.41 7.88
CA ALA A 85 3.83 -3.38 8.86
C ALA A 85 5.28 -3.50 9.38
N PHE A 86 6.29 -3.68 8.52
CA PHE A 86 7.69 -3.86 8.96
C PHE A 86 8.22 -2.70 9.81
N THR A 87 7.73 -1.49 9.55
CA THR A 87 8.08 -0.26 10.27
C THR A 87 6.83 0.43 10.84
N GLY A 88 5.80 -0.35 11.19
CA GLY A 88 4.47 0.16 11.53
C GLY A 88 3.56 0.34 10.31
N LEU A 89 2.31 0.71 10.58
CA LEU A 89 1.29 1.03 9.58
C LEU A 89 1.24 2.53 9.32
N GLY A 90 1.20 2.91 8.05
CA GLY A 90 0.97 4.28 7.62
C GLY A 90 -0.52 4.66 7.64
N ALA A 91 -0.92 5.54 6.73
CA ALA A 91 -2.32 5.92 6.59
C ALA A 91 -3.21 4.73 6.21
N PRO A 92 -4.48 4.67 6.66
CA PRO A 92 -5.13 5.61 7.58
C PRO A 92 -4.85 5.35 9.08
N TYR A 93 -4.10 4.30 9.41
CA TYR A 93 -3.99 3.76 10.77
C TYR A 93 -3.01 4.52 11.69
N TRP A 94 -1.85 4.90 11.17
CA TRP A 94 -0.76 5.55 11.92
C TRP A 94 -0.33 4.81 13.20
N ASP A 95 -0.22 3.48 13.12
CA ASP A 95 0.24 2.65 14.22
C ASP A 95 1.72 2.29 14.05
N ALA A 96 2.59 3.03 14.73
CA ALA A 96 4.03 2.76 14.75
C ALA A 96 4.42 1.50 15.55
N SER A 97 3.51 0.96 16.37
CA SER A 97 3.72 -0.25 17.15
C SER A 97 3.37 -1.52 16.38
N ALA A 98 2.56 -1.41 15.32
CA ALA A 98 2.21 -2.51 14.43
C ALA A 98 3.46 -3.17 13.82
N ARG A 99 3.38 -4.49 13.59
CA ARG A 99 4.49 -5.28 13.03
C ARG A 99 4.01 -6.18 11.89
N GLY A 100 4.93 -6.48 10.98
CA GLY A 100 4.70 -7.39 9.86
C GLY A 100 4.08 -8.69 10.34
N THR A 101 2.91 -9.04 9.82
CA THR A 101 2.12 -10.17 10.32
C THR A 101 1.59 -10.99 9.15
N ILE A 102 1.80 -12.31 9.20
CA ILE A 102 1.20 -13.28 8.25
C ILE A 102 0.29 -14.20 9.05
N VAL A 103 -0.96 -14.34 8.62
CA VAL A 103 -1.97 -15.23 9.22
C VAL A 103 -2.64 -16.08 8.14
N GLY A 104 -3.39 -17.11 8.57
CA GLY A 104 -4.12 -17.99 7.64
C GLY A 104 -3.27 -19.09 7.00
N LEU A 105 -2.06 -19.34 7.52
CA LEU A 105 -1.21 -20.43 7.05
C LEU A 105 -1.86 -21.80 7.34
N THR A 106 -1.85 -22.67 6.34
CA THR A 106 -2.20 -24.09 6.47
C THR A 106 -1.05 -24.96 5.99
N ARG A 107 -1.17 -26.30 6.15
CA ARG A 107 -0.18 -27.24 5.60
C ARG A 107 -0.04 -27.15 4.07
N GLY A 108 -1.08 -26.69 3.37
CA GLY A 108 -1.06 -26.51 1.91
C GLY A 108 -0.44 -25.19 1.44
N THR A 109 -0.16 -24.26 2.36
CA THR A 109 0.43 -22.97 2.02
C THR A 109 1.85 -23.16 1.48
N GLY A 110 2.17 -22.42 0.41
CA GLY A 110 3.45 -22.51 -0.27
C GLY A 110 3.88 -21.15 -0.82
N ARG A 111 5.04 -21.10 -1.49
CA ARG A 111 5.63 -19.84 -1.97
C ARG A 111 4.70 -19.02 -2.86
N ALA A 112 3.93 -19.66 -3.75
CA ALA A 112 3.00 -18.98 -4.66
C ALA A 112 1.89 -18.25 -3.89
N HIS A 113 1.33 -18.88 -2.84
CA HIS A 113 0.35 -18.27 -1.94
C HIS A 113 0.94 -17.06 -1.19
N LEU A 114 2.20 -17.14 -0.73
CA LEU A 114 2.88 -16.00 -0.09
C LEU A 114 3.10 -14.84 -1.08
N CYS A 115 3.54 -15.12 -2.30
CA CYS A 115 3.66 -14.10 -3.34
C CYS A 115 2.32 -13.44 -3.65
N ARG A 116 1.26 -14.24 -3.78
CA ARG A 116 -0.12 -13.75 -3.98
C ARG A 116 -0.57 -12.85 -2.82
N ALA A 117 -0.42 -13.31 -1.58
CA ALA A 117 -0.78 -12.54 -0.39
C ALA A 117 -0.02 -11.22 -0.26
N VAL A 118 1.26 -11.17 -0.67
CA VAL A 118 2.02 -9.91 -0.71
C VAL A 118 1.44 -8.92 -1.71
N LEU A 119 1.11 -9.38 -2.93
CA LEU A 119 0.52 -8.50 -3.94
C LEU A 119 -0.89 -8.03 -3.54
N GLU A 120 -1.70 -8.93 -2.96
CA GLU A 120 -3.02 -8.60 -2.41
C GLU A 120 -2.91 -7.56 -1.29
N ALA A 121 -1.94 -7.69 -0.38
CA ALA A 121 -1.74 -6.72 0.70
C ALA A 121 -1.42 -5.31 0.19
N ILE A 122 -0.65 -5.19 -0.89
CA ILE A 122 -0.35 -3.91 -1.54
C ILE A 122 -1.62 -3.32 -2.17
N ALA A 123 -2.41 -4.16 -2.85
CA ALA A 123 -3.67 -3.75 -3.46
C ALA A 123 -4.72 -3.34 -2.41
N CYS A 124 -4.88 -4.11 -1.33
CA CYS A 124 -5.81 -3.82 -0.23
C CYS A 124 -5.48 -2.48 0.43
N GLN A 125 -4.23 -2.23 0.80
CA GLN A 125 -3.87 -0.94 1.38
C GLN A 125 -4.09 0.23 0.41
N SER A 126 -3.84 0.03 -0.89
CA SER A 126 -4.15 1.04 -1.90
C SER A 126 -5.65 1.31 -2.02
N ALA A 127 -6.48 0.27 -1.96
CA ALA A 127 -7.93 0.37 -1.99
C ALA A 127 -8.48 1.07 -0.73
N GLU A 128 -7.92 0.80 0.45
CA GLU A 128 -8.27 1.49 1.70
C GLU A 128 -7.92 2.98 1.65
N LEU A 129 -6.76 3.35 1.09
CA LEU A 129 -6.42 4.75 0.87
C LEU A 129 -7.40 5.43 -0.08
N ALA A 130 -7.71 4.80 -1.20
CA ALA A 130 -8.69 5.31 -2.17
C ALA A 130 -10.06 5.52 -1.52
N GLN A 131 -10.51 4.58 -0.69
CA GLN A 131 -11.78 4.68 0.03
C GLN A 131 -11.74 5.80 1.09
N SER A 132 -10.63 5.93 1.81
CA SER A 132 -10.41 6.99 2.80
C SER A 132 -10.44 8.38 2.14
N MET A 133 -9.82 8.52 0.95
CA MET A 133 -9.85 9.78 0.19
C MET A 133 -11.25 10.13 -0.32
N ARG A 134 -11.97 9.18 -0.93
CA ARG A 134 -13.34 9.40 -1.43
C ARG A 134 -14.31 9.83 -0.34
N SER A 135 -14.24 9.20 0.82
CA SER A 135 -15.11 9.54 1.96
C SER A 135 -14.83 10.95 2.51
N HIS A 136 -13.69 11.56 2.17
CA HIS A 136 -13.24 12.85 2.68
C HIS A 136 -13.23 13.95 1.62
N GLY A 137 -14.02 13.80 0.55
CA GLY A 137 -14.28 14.87 -0.41
C GLY A 137 -13.20 15.06 -1.48
N ALA A 138 -12.22 14.15 -1.56
CA ALA A 138 -11.33 14.12 -2.71
C ALA A 138 -12.14 13.71 -3.96
N GLY A 139 -12.17 14.60 -4.96
CA GLY A 139 -12.72 14.31 -6.28
C GLY A 139 -11.85 13.31 -7.03
N MET A 140 -11.92 12.03 -6.65
CA MET A 140 -11.24 10.96 -7.35
C MET A 140 -12.01 10.60 -8.61
N ARG A 141 -11.38 10.81 -9.78
CA ARG A 141 -11.89 10.29 -11.05
C ARG A 141 -11.54 8.80 -11.15
N GLU A 142 -12.50 7.99 -11.58
CA GLU A 142 -12.29 6.56 -11.89
C GLU A 142 -11.33 6.38 -13.09
#